data_AF-A0A495FL75-F1
#
_entry.id   AF-A0A495FL75-F1
#
_cell.length_a   1.000
_cell.length_b   1.000
_cell.length_c   1.000
_cell.angle_alpha   90.00
_cell.angle_beta   90.00
_cell.angle_gamma   90.00
#
_symmetry.space_group_name_H-M   'P 1'
#
loop_
_entity.id
_entity.type
_entity.pdbx_description
1 polymer ?
#
loop_
_entity_poly.entity_id
_entity_poly.type
_entity_poly.pdbx_seq_one_letter_code
_entity_poly.pdbx_strand_id
1 'polypeptide(L)'
;MNTRSRRIRDASGLPATAGPNRDFVAVDDGGDFSYHRSEKELMGAFEYVDEAACIIDRSGIAYRLVLDPDRHMVLGPALGPVEFHWLRHAWLHAQSAHPDEHRLRRFYPRTGDEVVSDLFETLALEHGRGPAEGAWSLDIDGVGSSVPGIEEIDRRLARLKPLGHVKVKDPFGHIYRPARLRSHWYLPAAAGAILYIEVPALRIRQN
;
A
#
# COMPACT_ATOMS: atom_id res chain seq x y z
N MET A 1 55.83 21.72 4.20
CA MET A 1 56.10 21.48 2.77
C MET A 1 55.52 20.12 2.37
N ASN A 2 54.57 20.16 1.42
CA ASN A 2 54.03 19.15 0.50
C ASN A 2 53.66 17.74 1.02
N THR A 3 52.36 17.42 1.19
CA THR A 3 51.37 16.96 0.18
C THR A 3 51.77 15.70 -0.61
N ARG A 4 51.00 14.62 -0.41
CA ARG A 4 50.36 13.89 -1.51
C ARG A 4 49.17 13.07 -1.02
N SER A 5 48.00 13.64 -1.29
CA SER A 5 46.71 12.98 -1.40
C SER A 5 46.81 11.76 -2.32
N ARG A 6 46.40 10.58 -1.84
CA ARG A 6 46.00 9.48 -2.72
C ARG A 6 44.48 9.43 -2.73
N ARG A 7 43.91 10.13 -3.72
CA ARG A 7 42.51 9.95 -4.14
C ARG A 7 42.31 8.49 -4.51
N ILE A 8 41.44 7.79 -3.80
CA ILE A 8 40.79 6.60 -4.33
C ILE A 8 39.51 7.14 -4.97
N ARG A 9 39.50 7.17 -6.30
CA ARG A 9 38.33 7.50 -7.11
C ARG A 9 37.99 6.26 -7.92
N ASP A 10 36.78 5.79 -7.68
CA ASP A 10 35.87 5.02 -8.53
C ASP A 10 36.42 3.91 -9.42
N ALA A 11 36.02 2.68 -9.06
CA ALA A 11 35.66 1.65 -10.01
C ALA A 11 34.59 0.74 -9.38
N SER A 12 33.31 1.13 -9.48
CA SER A 12 32.15 0.24 -9.56
C SER A 12 30.86 1.08 -9.68
N GLY A 13 30.63 1.63 -10.88
CA GLY A 13 29.35 2.22 -11.29
C GLY A 13 28.41 1.16 -11.84
N LEU A 14 28.11 0.12 -11.07
CA LEU A 14 27.04 -0.81 -11.36
C LEU A 14 25.90 -0.53 -10.37
N PRO A 15 24.68 -0.23 -10.82
CA PRO A 15 23.56 -0.10 -9.91
C PRO A 15 23.41 -1.43 -9.17
N ALA A 16 23.21 -1.35 -7.86
CA ALA A 16 22.84 -2.50 -7.05
C ALA A 16 21.65 -3.18 -7.75
N THR A 17 21.90 -4.34 -8.33
CA THR A 17 20.91 -5.05 -9.12
C THR A 17 19.72 -5.30 -8.22
N ALA A 18 18.59 -4.65 -8.53
CA ALA A 18 17.34 -4.89 -7.84
C ALA A 18 17.07 -6.40 -7.93
N GLY A 19 17.03 -7.07 -6.78
CA GLY A 19 16.79 -8.51 -6.73
C GLY A 19 15.45 -8.84 -7.41
N PRO A 20 15.31 -10.02 -8.05
CA PRO A 20 14.19 -10.35 -8.92
C PRO A 20 12.82 -10.48 -8.24
N ASN A 21 12.74 -10.32 -6.91
CA ASN A 21 11.52 -10.44 -6.10
C ASN A 21 11.30 -9.22 -5.19
N ARG A 22 11.59 -8.01 -5.68
CA ARG A 22 11.22 -6.77 -4.98
C ARG A 22 9.92 -6.24 -5.59
N ASP A 23 8.91 -6.10 -4.74
CA ASP A 23 7.73 -5.31 -5.02
C ASP A 23 7.98 -3.83 -4.68
N PHE A 24 7.21 -2.97 -5.32
CA PHE A 24 7.32 -1.52 -5.25
C PHE A 24 5.95 -0.89 -5.04
N VAL A 25 5.95 0.24 -4.37
CA VAL A 25 4.82 1.17 -4.34
C VAL A 25 5.25 2.43 -5.06
N ALA A 26 4.43 2.89 -6.01
CA ALA A 26 4.64 4.15 -6.69
C ALA A 26 3.60 5.17 -6.23
N VAL A 27 4.05 6.40 -6.02
CA VAL A 27 3.22 7.57 -5.81
C VAL A 27 3.29 8.39 -7.09
N ASP A 28 2.15 8.59 -7.74
CA ASP A 28 2.09 9.39 -8.96
C ASP A 28 2.13 10.91 -8.66
N ASP A 29 2.14 11.74 -9.71
CA ASP A 29 2.13 13.19 -9.60
C ASP A 29 0.81 13.76 -9.05
N GLY A 30 -0.29 13.02 -9.20
CA GLY A 30 -1.58 13.26 -8.55
C GLY A 30 -1.61 12.93 -7.06
N GLY A 31 -0.60 12.20 -6.57
CA GLY A 31 -0.48 11.74 -5.19
C GLY A 31 -1.22 10.44 -4.89
N ASP A 32 -1.60 9.68 -5.92
CA ASP A 32 -2.22 8.37 -5.79
C ASP A 32 -1.18 7.24 -5.68
N PHE A 33 -1.57 6.13 -5.05
CA PHE A 33 -0.67 5.03 -4.68
C PHE A 33 -0.99 3.76 -5.46
N SER A 34 -0.01 3.24 -6.19
CA SER A 34 -0.12 1.99 -6.95
C SER A 34 0.91 0.95 -6.49
N TYR A 35 0.53 -0.34 -6.53
CA TYR A 35 1.37 -1.47 -6.12
C TYR A 35 1.83 -2.32 -7.31
N HIS A 36 3.13 -2.60 -7.35
CA HIS A 36 3.81 -3.28 -8.45
C HIS A 36 4.61 -4.46 -7.90
N ARG A 37 4.40 -5.67 -8.41
CA ARG A 37 5.09 -6.88 -7.88
C ARG A 37 6.53 -7.02 -8.33
N SER A 38 6.93 -6.25 -9.33
CA SER A 38 8.25 -6.28 -9.92
C SER A 38 8.56 -4.95 -10.57
N GLU A 39 9.85 -4.70 -10.80
CA GLU A 39 10.32 -3.57 -11.58
C GLU A 39 9.71 -3.57 -13.00
N LYS A 40 9.47 -4.75 -13.59
CA LYS A 40 8.82 -4.87 -14.90
C LYS A 40 7.38 -4.36 -14.89
N GLU A 41 6.59 -4.70 -13.87
CA GLU A 41 5.24 -4.16 -13.73
C GLU A 41 5.29 -2.64 -13.53
N LEU A 42 6.21 -2.17 -12.70
CA LEU A 42 6.42 -0.74 -12.43
C LEU A 42 6.77 0.04 -13.71
N MET A 43 7.75 -0.42 -14.50
CA MET A 43 8.13 0.25 -15.75
C MET A 43 7.01 0.22 -16.78
N GLY A 44 6.12 -0.78 -16.74
CA GLY A 44 4.97 -0.88 -17.63
C GLY A 44 3.79 0.01 -17.23
N ALA A 45 3.82 0.60 -16.03
CA ALA A 45 2.74 1.44 -15.51
C ALA A 45 2.89 2.93 -15.85
N PHE A 46 4.09 3.36 -16.26
CA PHE A 46 4.40 4.77 -16.55
C PHE A 46 4.86 4.95 -17.99
N GLU A 47 4.46 6.07 -18.60
CA GLU A 47 4.93 6.50 -19.93
C GLU A 47 6.10 7.48 -19.79
N TYR A 48 6.08 8.34 -18.76
CA TYR A 48 7.10 9.37 -18.54
C TYR A 48 7.70 9.30 -17.13
N VAL A 49 8.97 9.72 -17.01
CA VAL A 49 9.71 9.68 -15.74
C VAL A 49 9.10 10.58 -14.66
N ASP A 50 8.44 11.68 -15.06
CA ASP A 50 7.88 12.68 -14.16
C ASP A 50 6.49 12.30 -13.63
N GLU A 51 5.86 11.25 -14.18
CA GLU A 51 4.57 10.74 -13.70
C GLU A 51 4.70 10.06 -12.32
N ALA A 52 5.88 9.53 -11.98
CA ALA A 52 6.15 8.93 -10.68
C ALA A 52 6.86 9.93 -9.76
N ALA A 53 6.12 10.57 -8.87
CA ALA A 53 6.67 11.48 -7.86
C ALA A 53 7.65 10.78 -6.91
N CYS A 54 7.37 9.52 -6.54
CA CYS A 54 8.20 8.71 -5.65
C CYS A 54 7.96 7.22 -5.88
N ILE A 55 9.01 6.41 -5.85
CA ILE A 55 8.93 4.94 -5.84
C ILE A 55 9.57 4.43 -4.56
N ILE A 56 8.93 3.48 -3.88
CA ILE A 56 9.34 2.98 -2.58
C ILE A 56 9.42 1.45 -2.65
N ASP A 57 10.49 0.86 -2.11
CA ASP A 57 10.57 -0.59 -1.90
C ASP A 57 10.15 -1.01 -0.48
N ARG A 58 10.05 -2.32 -0.23
CA ARG A 58 9.69 -2.84 1.11
C ARG A 58 10.64 -2.47 2.25
N SER A 59 11.86 -2.04 1.94
CA SER A 59 12.81 -1.56 2.94
C SER A 59 12.61 -0.08 3.26
N GLY A 60 11.60 0.56 2.66
CA GLY A 60 11.34 1.99 2.79
C GLY A 60 12.34 2.85 2.04
N ILE A 61 13.09 2.28 1.08
CA ILE A 61 14.05 3.04 0.27
C ILE A 61 13.31 3.68 -0.90
N ALA A 62 13.56 4.98 -1.08
CA ALA A 62 13.00 5.78 -2.16
C ALA A 62 13.87 5.71 -3.43
N TYR A 63 13.21 5.74 -4.57
CA TYR A 63 13.75 5.73 -5.92
C TYR A 63 12.96 6.71 -6.78
N ARG A 64 13.47 6.99 -7.98
CA ARG A 64 12.79 7.75 -9.03
C ARG A 64 13.00 7.09 -10.38
N LEU A 65 12.10 7.33 -11.32
CA LEU A 65 12.32 6.97 -12.71
C LEU A 65 13.32 7.95 -13.33
N VAL A 66 14.20 7.44 -14.18
CA VAL A 66 15.18 8.24 -14.92
C VAL A 66 15.30 7.70 -16.34
N LEU A 67 15.82 8.53 -17.25
CA LEU A 67 16.24 8.07 -18.57
C LEU A 67 17.70 7.63 -18.50
N ASP A 68 17.98 6.45 -19.03
CA ASP A 68 19.35 5.99 -19.27
C ASP A 68 20.00 6.76 -20.46
N PRO A 69 21.29 6.54 -20.77
CA PRO A 69 21.95 7.19 -21.89
C PRO A 69 21.30 6.93 -23.26
N ASP A 70 20.59 5.80 -23.41
CA ASP A 70 19.88 5.40 -24.63
C ASP A 70 18.42 5.91 -24.66
N ARG A 71 18.02 6.73 -23.66
CA ARG A 71 16.68 7.28 -23.47
C ARG A 71 15.60 6.24 -23.16
N HIS A 72 16.00 5.11 -22.58
CA HIS A 72 15.05 4.18 -22.00
C HIS A 72 14.75 4.58 -20.55
N MET A 73 13.48 4.46 -20.18
CA MET A 73 13.05 4.64 -18.80
C MET A 73 13.53 3.45 -17.95
N VAL A 74 14.21 3.77 -16.86
CA VAL A 74 14.74 2.80 -15.89
C VAL A 74 14.47 3.26 -14.47
N LEU A 75 14.51 2.32 -13.51
CA LEU A 75 14.54 2.66 -12.10
C LEU A 75 15.91 3.27 -11.77
N GLY A 76 15.91 4.51 -11.28
CA GLY A 76 17.11 5.22 -10.88
C GLY A 76 17.78 4.63 -9.63
N PRO A 77 18.93 5.19 -9.23
CA PRO A 77 19.62 4.75 -8.02
C PRO A 77 18.77 5.02 -6.77
N ALA A 78 19.02 4.23 -5.71
CA ALA A 78 18.44 4.46 -4.39
C ALA A 78 18.78 5.86 -3.88
N LEU A 79 17.77 6.60 -3.43
CA LEU A 79 17.89 7.96 -2.90
C LEU A 79 18.03 7.99 -1.36
N GLY A 80 17.80 6.85 -0.72
CA GLY A 80 17.81 6.70 0.75
C GLY A 80 16.41 6.44 1.30
N PRO A 81 16.26 6.41 2.64
CA PRO A 81 14.96 6.19 3.27
C PRO A 81 13.93 7.26 2.89
N VAL A 82 12.69 6.84 2.68
CA VAL A 82 11.56 7.74 2.46
C VAL A 82 11.27 8.55 3.74
N GLU A 83 10.95 9.82 3.58
CA GLU A 83 10.55 10.66 4.70
C GLU A 83 9.20 10.21 5.27
N PHE A 84 9.24 9.66 6.48
CA PHE A 84 8.08 9.06 7.15
C PHE A 84 6.89 10.01 7.26
N HIS A 85 7.12 11.26 7.68
CA HIS A 85 6.04 12.21 7.87
C HIS A 85 5.36 12.52 6.54
N TRP A 86 6.14 12.72 5.48
CA TRP A 86 5.62 12.94 4.14
C TRP A 86 4.81 11.72 3.66
N LEU A 87 5.36 10.51 3.76
CA LEU A 87 4.69 9.29 3.31
C LEU A 87 3.36 9.09 4.03
N ARG A 88 3.34 9.29 5.35
CA ARG A 88 2.13 9.21 6.16
C ARG A 88 1.09 10.23 5.72
N HIS A 89 1.49 11.48 5.49
CA HIS A 89 0.57 12.53 5.06
C HIS A 89 0.02 12.27 3.65
N ALA A 90 0.87 11.87 2.71
CA ALA A 90 0.49 11.51 1.36
C ALA A 90 -0.49 10.34 1.35
N TRP A 91 -0.21 9.27 2.12
CA TRP A 91 -1.09 8.12 2.21
C TRP A 91 -2.47 8.47 2.77
N LEU A 92 -2.55 9.30 3.81
CA LEU A 92 -3.84 9.76 4.36
C LEU A 92 -4.60 10.65 3.39
N HIS A 93 -3.89 11.44 2.60
CA HIS A 93 -4.49 12.27 1.57
C HIS A 93 -5.10 11.41 0.46
N ALA A 94 -4.34 10.47 -0.11
CA ALA A 94 -4.82 9.53 -1.13
C ALA A 94 -6.06 8.77 -0.63
N GLN A 95 -5.96 8.24 0.58
CA GLN A 95 -7.07 7.58 1.28
C GLN A 95 -8.34 8.44 1.36
N SER A 96 -8.21 9.73 1.66
CA SER A 96 -9.34 10.66 1.74
C SER A 96 -9.88 11.07 0.37
N ALA A 97 -9.01 11.21 -0.62
CA ALA A 97 -9.36 11.65 -1.98
C ALA A 97 -10.03 10.53 -2.79
N HIS A 98 -9.55 9.29 -2.63
CA HIS A 98 -9.98 8.11 -3.36
C HIS A 98 -10.49 7.01 -2.40
N PRO A 99 -11.59 7.23 -1.66
CA PRO A 99 -12.08 6.27 -0.67
C PRO A 99 -12.60 4.96 -1.26
N ASP A 100 -12.90 4.93 -2.56
CA ASP A 100 -13.35 3.75 -3.29
C ASP A 100 -12.18 2.87 -3.76
N GLU A 101 -10.99 3.46 -3.90
CA GLU A 101 -9.76 2.76 -4.29
C GLU A 101 -9.00 2.30 -3.02
N HIS A 102 -9.03 3.13 -1.97
CA HIS A 102 -8.43 2.84 -0.68
C HIS A 102 -9.48 2.63 0.40
N ARG A 103 -10.00 1.42 0.47
CA ARG A 103 -11.16 1.06 1.31
C ARG A 103 -10.74 0.52 2.67
N LEU A 104 -9.52 0.02 2.80
CA LEU A 104 -8.97 -0.48 4.07
C LEU A 104 -8.38 0.68 4.88
N ARG A 105 -8.91 0.91 6.08
CA ARG A 105 -8.44 1.94 7.01
C ARG A 105 -7.73 1.29 8.19
N ARG A 106 -6.42 1.10 8.07
CA ARG A 106 -5.59 0.58 9.16
C ARG A 106 -5.31 1.62 10.24
N PHE A 107 -5.15 1.15 11.47
CA PHE A 107 -4.79 1.95 12.63
C PHE A 107 -3.34 2.42 12.53
N TYR A 108 -3.12 3.67 12.93
CA TYR A 108 -1.90 4.40 12.68
C TYR A 108 -0.63 3.69 13.19
N PRO A 109 0.27 3.26 12.30
CA PRO A 109 1.62 2.84 12.64
C PRO A 109 2.40 3.95 13.35
N ARG A 110 3.27 3.56 14.29
CA ARG A 110 4.06 4.47 15.13
C ARG A 110 5.47 4.70 14.59
N THR A 111 5.92 3.83 13.68
CA THR A 111 7.27 3.87 13.10
C THR A 111 7.22 3.90 11.57
N GLY A 112 8.34 4.28 10.95
CA GLY A 112 8.51 4.26 9.49
C GLY A 112 8.32 2.88 8.89
N ASP A 113 8.95 1.87 9.49
CA ASP A 113 8.88 0.48 9.03
C ASP A 113 7.45 -0.05 9.09
N GLU A 114 6.69 0.29 10.14
CA GLU A 114 5.28 -0.09 10.26
C GLU A 114 4.43 0.61 9.17
N VAL A 115 4.67 1.89 8.84
CA VAL A 115 3.98 2.57 7.72
C VAL A 115 4.25 1.87 6.40
N VAL A 116 5.50 1.56 6.11
CA VAL A 116 5.87 0.92 4.84
C VAL A 116 5.25 -0.47 4.78
N SER A 117 5.36 -1.27 5.85
CA SER A 117 4.75 -2.60 5.90
C SER A 117 3.24 -2.54 5.69
N ASP A 118 2.54 -1.67 6.42
CA ASP A 118 1.10 -1.52 6.31
C ASP A 118 0.64 -1.04 4.93
N LEU A 119 1.39 -0.12 4.32
CA LEU A 119 1.13 0.38 2.97
C LEU A 119 1.19 -0.76 1.95
N PHE A 120 2.28 -1.53 1.98
CA PHE A 120 2.47 -2.66 1.07
C PHE A 120 1.40 -3.74 1.24
N GLU A 121 1.09 -4.10 2.48
CA GLU A 121 0.03 -5.07 2.75
C GLU A 121 -1.34 -4.55 2.29
N THR A 122 -1.67 -3.30 2.60
CA THR A 122 -2.95 -2.68 2.23
C THR A 122 -3.13 -2.67 0.72
N LEU A 123 -2.17 -2.13 -0.03
CA LEU A 123 -2.27 -2.05 -1.48
C LEU A 123 -2.28 -3.43 -2.13
N ALA A 124 -1.52 -4.40 -1.60
CA ALA A 124 -1.56 -5.78 -2.08
C ALA A 124 -2.95 -6.42 -1.87
N LEU A 125 -3.60 -6.13 -0.74
CA LEU A 125 -4.96 -6.62 -0.48
C LEU A 125 -6.00 -5.98 -1.40
N GLU A 126 -5.92 -4.66 -1.61
CA GLU A 126 -6.86 -3.90 -2.44
C GLU A 126 -6.78 -4.29 -3.92
N HIS A 127 -5.59 -4.64 -4.42
CA HIS A 127 -5.40 -5.14 -5.78
C HIS A 127 -5.77 -6.63 -5.95
N GLY A 128 -6.31 -7.29 -4.91
CA GLY A 128 -6.65 -8.73 -4.94
C GLY A 128 -5.43 -9.65 -4.95
N ARG A 129 -4.29 -9.16 -4.45
CA ARG A 129 -2.96 -9.75 -4.57
C ARG A 129 -2.37 -10.21 -3.23
N GLY A 130 -3.21 -10.39 -2.20
CA GLY A 130 -2.82 -10.86 -0.87
C GLY A 130 -2.05 -12.19 -0.84
N PRO A 131 -1.46 -12.56 0.31
CA PRO A 131 -0.60 -13.73 0.44
C PRO A 131 -1.34 -15.01 0.06
N ALA A 132 -0.65 -15.90 -0.67
CA ALA A 132 -1.22 -17.14 -1.19
C ALA A 132 -1.76 -18.10 -0.11
N GLU A 133 -1.34 -17.92 1.15
CA GLU A 133 -1.63 -18.83 2.26
C GLU A 133 -2.78 -18.38 3.17
N GLY A 134 -3.34 -17.17 2.96
CA GLY A 134 -4.41 -16.64 3.79
C GLY A 134 -5.67 -16.30 2.99
N ALA A 135 -6.81 -16.86 3.38
CA ALA A 135 -8.10 -16.42 2.91
C ALA A 135 -8.62 -15.30 3.81
N TRP A 136 -9.37 -14.37 3.22
CA TRP A 136 -10.18 -13.46 4.01
C TRP A 136 -11.20 -14.27 4.83
N SER A 137 -11.57 -13.76 6.00
CA SER A 137 -12.70 -14.32 6.75
C SER A 137 -13.74 -13.26 7.06
N LEU A 138 -15.00 -13.67 6.99
CA LEU A 138 -16.17 -12.85 7.25
C LEU A 138 -16.99 -13.52 8.35
N ASP A 139 -17.09 -12.84 9.49
CA ASP A 139 -17.93 -13.21 10.63
C ASP A 139 -19.18 -12.32 10.63
N ILE A 140 -20.34 -12.97 10.59
CA ILE A 140 -21.65 -12.34 10.75
C ILE A 140 -22.32 -13.02 11.94
N ASP A 141 -22.58 -12.25 13.01
CA ASP A 141 -23.25 -12.73 14.21
C ASP A 141 -22.59 -13.98 14.85
N GLY A 142 -21.25 -14.08 14.78
CA GLY A 142 -20.47 -15.19 15.33
C GLY A 142 -20.33 -16.39 14.38
N VAL A 143 -20.90 -16.30 13.17
CA VAL A 143 -20.75 -17.32 12.13
C VAL A 143 -19.65 -16.89 11.17
N GLY A 144 -18.45 -17.45 11.36
CA GLY A 144 -17.29 -17.22 10.50
C GLY A 144 -17.34 -18.03 9.21
N SER A 145 -17.02 -17.40 8.09
CA SER A 145 -16.87 -18.02 6.78
C SER A 145 -15.59 -17.56 6.09
N SER A 146 -14.94 -18.46 5.36
CA SER A 146 -13.80 -18.11 4.50
C SER A 146 -14.31 -17.52 3.18
N VAL A 147 -13.66 -16.46 2.71
CA VAL A 147 -14.02 -15.74 1.47
C VAL A 147 -12.76 -15.45 0.64
N PRO A 148 -12.86 -15.48 -0.69
CA PRO A 148 -11.69 -15.37 -1.57
C PRO A 148 -11.11 -13.95 -1.66
N GLY A 149 -11.89 -12.90 -1.36
CA GLY A 149 -11.44 -11.53 -1.52
C GLY A 149 -12.47 -10.50 -1.05
N ILE A 150 -12.04 -9.23 -1.05
CA ILE A 150 -12.83 -8.09 -0.60
C ILE A 150 -14.09 -7.85 -1.46
N GLU A 151 -14.03 -8.12 -2.77
CA GLU A 151 -15.18 -8.00 -3.67
C GLU A 151 -16.32 -8.96 -3.32
N GLU A 152 -15.99 -10.19 -2.91
CA GLU A 152 -16.99 -11.17 -2.47
C GLU A 152 -17.58 -10.78 -1.12
N ILE A 153 -16.77 -10.19 -0.23
CA ILE A 153 -17.27 -9.60 1.01
C ILE A 153 -18.26 -8.48 0.69
N ASP A 154 -17.93 -7.58 -0.24
CA ASP A 154 -18.83 -6.50 -0.65
C ASP A 154 -20.16 -7.03 -1.18
N ARG A 155 -20.13 -8.04 -2.05
CA ARG A 155 -21.36 -8.66 -2.58
C ARG A 155 -22.24 -9.21 -1.46
N ARG A 156 -21.65 -9.86 -0.46
CA ARG A 156 -22.38 -10.39 0.71
C ARG A 156 -22.93 -9.27 1.60
N LEU A 157 -22.14 -8.22 1.83
CA LEU A 157 -22.52 -7.12 2.70
C LEU A 157 -23.47 -6.12 2.05
N ALA A 158 -23.53 -6.05 0.72
CA ALA A 158 -24.36 -5.12 -0.03
C ALA A 158 -25.83 -5.17 0.41
N ARG A 159 -26.35 -6.37 0.69
CA ARG A 159 -27.75 -6.61 1.09
C ARG A 159 -27.98 -6.63 2.60
N LEU A 160 -26.92 -6.70 3.40
CA LEU A 160 -27.02 -6.84 4.85
C LEU A 160 -27.20 -5.48 5.54
N LYS A 161 -28.28 -5.32 6.32
CA LYS A 161 -28.48 -4.18 7.22
C LYS A 161 -28.99 -4.71 8.56
N PRO A 162 -28.36 -4.35 9.71
CA PRO A 162 -27.19 -3.47 9.92
C PRO A 162 -25.83 -4.19 9.77
N LEU A 163 -24.71 -3.43 9.71
CA LEU A 163 -23.33 -3.99 9.65
C LEU A 163 -22.61 -4.02 11.01
N GLY A 164 -23.25 -3.58 12.09
CA GLY A 164 -22.58 -3.37 13.39
C GLY A 164 -21.96 -4.61 14.03
N HIS A 165 -22.48 -5.80 13.71
CA HIS A 165 -22.00 -7.09 14.21
C HIS A 165 -21.05 -7.80 13.26
N VAL A 166 -20.77 -7.22 12.09
CA VAL A 166 -19.90 -7.82 11.08
C VAL A 166 -18.44 -7.58 11.45
N LYS A 167 -17.64 -8.63 11.36
CA LYS A 167 -16.17 -8.53 11.42
C LYS A 167 -15.58 -9.16 10.17
N VAL A 168 -14.57 -8.52 9.63
CA VAL A 168 -13.80 -9.01 8.50
C VAL A 168 -12.37 -9.17 8.95
N LYS A 169 -11.73 -10.30 8.68
CA LYS A 169 -10.30 -10.49 8.94
C LYS A 169 -9.57 -10.66 7.62
N ASP A 170 -8.49 -9.92 7.42
CA ASP A 170 -7.65 -10.07 6.23
C ASP A 170 -6.65 -11.23 6.37
N PRO A 171 -6.02 -11.65 5.26
CA PRO A 171 -4.97 -12.67 5.26
C PRO A 171 -3.76 -12.39 6.17
N PHE A 172 -3.48 -11.13 6.51
CA PHE A 172 -2.39 -10.74 7.41
C PHE A 172 -2.81 -10.75 8.89
N GLY A 173 -4.11 -10.97 9.15
CA GLY A 173 -4.66 -11.17 10.47
C GLY A 173 -5.36 -9.96 11.07
N HIS A 174 -5.39 -8.83 10.36
CA HIS A 174 -6.03 -7.59 10.83
C HIS A 174 -7.55 -7.74 10.77
N ILE A 175 -8.24 -7.17 11.77
CA ILE A 175 -9.69 -7.27 11.91
C ILE A 175 -10.31 -5.91 11.63
N TYR A 176 -11.35 -5.88 10.81
CA TYR A 176 -12.04 -4.68 10.38
C TYR A 176 -13.52 -4.74 10.72
N ARG A 177 -14.08 -3.58 11.02
CA ARG A 177 -15.51 -3.31 11.07
C ARG A 177 -15.93 -2.61 9.77
N PRO A 178 -16.80 -3.22 8.97
CA PRO A 178 -17.37 -2.57 7.79
C PRO A 178 -18.24 -1.37 8.16
N ALA A 179 -18.05 -0.25 7.46
CA ALA A 179 -18.84 0.96 7.59
C ALA A 179 -19.27 1.44 6.21
N ARG A 180 -20.54 1.81 6.05
CA ARG A 180 -21.01 2.38 4.78
C ARG A 180 -20.64 3.85 4.72
N LEU A 181 -19.81 4.21 3.75
CA LEU A 181 -19.58 5.59 3.37
C LEU A 181 -20.68 6.02 2.41
N ARG A 182 -21.42 7.07 2.78
CA ARG A 182 -22.45 7.63 1.91
C ARG A 182 -21.79 8.52 0.87
N SER A 183 -21.75 8.10 -0.40
CA SER A 183 -21.13 8.91 -1.46
C SER A 183 -21.84 10.25 -1.68
N HIS A 184 -23.18 10.27 -1.69
CA HIS A 184 -23.95 11.52 -1.78
C HIS A 184 -25.20 11.52 -0.91
N TRP A 185 -25.59 12.70 -0.44
CA TRP A 185 -26.78 12.86 0.41
C TRP A 185 -28.08 12.46 -0.30
N TYR A 186 -28.15 12.53 -1.63
CA TYR A 186 -29.35 12.14 -2.38
C TYR A 186 -29.37 10.67 -2.80
N LEU A 187 -28.25 9.95 -2.69
CA LEU A 187 -28.21 8.52 -3.01
C LEU A 187 -28.73 7.68 -1.83
N PRO A 188 -29.39 6.53 -2.12
CA PRO A 188 -29.78 5.58 -1.09
C PRO A 188 -28.55 5.17 -0.27
N ALA A 189 -28.70 5.01 1.06
CA ALA A 189 -27.60 4.60 1.93
C ALA A 189 -26.98 3.23 1.57
N ALA A 190 -27.62 2.44 0.71
CA ALA A 190 -27.10 1.18 0.18
C ALA A 190 -26.22 1.34 -1.08
N ALA A 191 -26.24 2.51 -1.72
CA ALA A 191 -25.47 2.81 -2.93
C ALA A 191 -24.09 3.42 -2.63
N GLY A 192 -23.71 3.48 -1.35
CA GLY A 192 -22.41 3.96 -0.91
C GLY A 192 -21.38 2.84 -0.79
N ALA A 193 -20.10 3.18 -0.91
CA ALA A 193 -19.01 2.24 -0.73
C ALA A 193 -18.92 1.72 0.71
N ILE A 194 -18.36 0.52 0.88
CA ILE A 194 -18.06 -0.03 2.21
C ILE A 194 -16.58 0.23 2.49
N LEU A 195 -16.31 0.99 3.55
CA LEU A 195 -14.98 1.12 4.14
C LEU A 195 -14.80 0.02 5.19
N TYR A 196 -13.58 -0.48 5.33
CA TYR A 196 -13.20 -1.47 6.32
C TYR A 196 -12.29 -0.80 7.32
N ILE A 197 -12.85 -0.43 8.47
CA ILE A 197 -12.13 0.30 9.51
C ILE A 197 -11.52 -0.72 10.46
N GLU A 198 -10.20 -0.74 10.59
CA GLU A 198 -9.54 -1.67 11.50
C GLU A 198 -10.09 -1.49 12.92
N VAL A 199 -10.16 -2.57 13.68
CA VAL A 199 -10.49 -2.59 15.09
C VAL A 199 -9.21 -2.99 15.82
N PRO A 200 -8.75 -2.20 16.81
CA PRO A 200 -7.51 -2.53 17.48
C PRO A 200 -7.65 -3.91 18.12
N ALA A 201 -6.65 -4.77 17.94
CA ALA A 201 -6.58 -5.99 18.73
C ALA A 201 -6.61 -5.57 20.20
N LEU A 202 -7.64 -6.02 20.94
CA LEU A 202 -7.66 -5.90 22.40
C LEU A 202 -6.40 -6.58 22.91
N ARG A 203 -5.37 -5.80 23.22
CA ARG A 203 -4.21 -6.30 23.96
C ARG A 203 -4.75 -6.71 25.33
N ILE A 204 -5.01 -7.99 25.49
CA ILE A 204 -5.15 -8.59 26.81
C ILE A 204 -3.84 -8.27 27.51
N ARG A 205 -3.88 -7.33 28.46
CA ARG A 205 -2.76 -7.10 29.36
C ARG A 205 -2.57 -8.40 30.13
N GLN A 206 -1.58 -9.19 29.75
CA GLN A 206 -1.05 -10.20 30.64
C GLN A 206 -0.38 -9.43 31.78
N ASN A 207 -0.97 -9.58 32.96
CA ASN A 207 -0.50 -8.99 34.21
C ASN A 207 0.41 -10.00 34.90
#